data_AF-A0A935MLH8-F1
#
_entry.id   AF-A0A935MLH8-F1
#
_cell.length_a   1.000
_cell.length_b   1.000
_cell.length_c   1.000
_cell.angle_alpha   90.00
_cell.angle_beta   90.00
_cell.angle_gamma   90.00
#
_symmetry.space_group_name_H-M   'P 1'
#
loop_
_entity.id
_entity.type
_entity.pdbx_description
1 polymer ?
#
loop_
_entity_poly.entity_id
_entity_poly.type
_entity_poly.pdbx_seq_one_letter_code
_entity_poly.pdbx_strand_id
1 'polypeptide(L)'
;MGTLTVGHPIRKSDINGTRQLLSSTIFSNSTNADQISYLRYHLDNNYKFEEVTHNKEDILKRHSAFVEFYFDIIIEKLKGILSLFKTKIEEIEKVVANAPFENVVKIVSDSFEYIFRTDYLYKPDILLDVYKLRNTNRRYSNAIEMFQRDLNQFLFDKKQDIDDLVNDTDRFSSKQTDEEIIIPEIIFIESNDKVDTSKISVSYHYELGKLVDRSDFTKFRFFSSLLKSKCKDKELVLAEIENMEMNLDNTLEYYCSFHLVDTELNGVENASR
;
A
#
# COMPACT_ATOMS: atom_id res chain seq x y z
N MET A 1 54.54 -1.65 -1.44
CA MET A 1 53.95 -0.31 -1.64
C MET A 1 53.39 -0.27 -3.04
N GLY A 2 52.09 -0.54 -3.20
CA GLY A 2 51.44 -0.50 -4.51
C GLY A 2 51.07 0.93 -4.86
N THR A 3 51.70 1.49 -5.88
CA THR A 3 51.31 2.76 -6.48
C THR A 3 49.99 2.55 -7.21
N LEU A 4 48.89 3.03 -6.62
CA LEU A 4 47.64 3.27 -7.35
C LEU A 4 47.93 4.35 -8.40
N THR A 5 48.23 3.94 -9.64
CA THR A 5 48.24 4.85 -10.80
C THR A 5 46.80 5.21 -11.13
N VAL A 6 46.23 6.12 -10.35
CA VAL A 6 45.02 6.84 -10.71
C VAL A 6 45.40 7.71 -11.92
N GLY A 7 44.85 7.41 -13.09
CA GLY A 7 45.19 8.12 -14.33
C GLY A 7 44.98 9.62 -14.20
N HIS A 8 45.95 10.41 -14.66
CA HIS A 8 45.85 11.86 -14.73
C HIS A 8 44.78 12.25 -15.76
N PRO A 9 43.73 13.00 -15.37
CA PRO A 9 42.76 13.49 -16.32
C PRO A 9 43.43 14.39 -17.37
N ILE A 10 43.34 13.98 -18.64
CA ILE A 10 43.90 14.72 -19.77
C ILE A 10 42.76 15.09 -20.72
N ARG A 11 42.57 16.39 -20.94
CA ARG A 11 41.61 16.91 -21.91
C ARG A 11 42.35 17.30 -23.19
N LYS A 12 41.90 16.77 -24.33
CA LYS A 12 42.38 17.12 -25.68
C LYS A 12 41.19 17.52 -26.54
N SER A 13 41.37 18.46 -27.46
CA SER A 13 40.40 18.67 -28.55
C SER A 13 41.12 18.92 -29.87
N ASP A 14 40.39 18.72 -30.96
CA ASP A 14 40.89 19.01 -32.30
C ASP A 14 40.68 20.50 -32.59
N ILE A 15 41.78 21.22 -32.73
CA ILE A 15 41.78 22.64 -33.12
C ILE A 15 42.56 22.71 -34.43
N ASN A 16 41.93 23.25 -35.48
CA ASN A 16 42.51 23.38 -36.82
C ASN A 16 43.06 22.05 -37.40
N GLY A 17 42.37 20.94 -37.19
CA GLY A 17 42.77 19.62 -37.71
C GLY A 17 43.94 18.97 -36.97
N THR A 18 44.43 19.58 -35.88
CA THR A 18 45.47 19.04 -35.01
C THR A 18 44.93 18.76 -33.62
N ARG A 19 45.23 17.57 -33.08
CA ARG A 19 44.83 17.18 -31.73
C ARG A 19 45.71 17.90 -30.72
N GLN A 20 45.18 18.93 -30.07
CA GLN A 20 45.91 19.73 -29.11
C GLN A 20 45.55 19.32 -27.68
N LEU A 21 46.54 19.35 -26.79
CA LEU A 21 46.30 19.28 -25.36
C LEU A 21 45.58 20.55 -24.92
N LEU A 22 44.56 20.44 -24.09
CA LEU A 22 43.86 21.60 -23.51
C LEU A 22 44.23 21.77 -22.06
N SER A 23 44.19 20.68 -21.31
CA SER A 23 44.58 20.67 -19.90
C SER A 23 45.03 19.29 -19.43
N SER A 24 45.90 19.28 -18.44
CA SER A 24 46.30 18.09 -17.69
C SER A 24 46.25 18.40 -16.20
N THR A 25 45.79 17.46 -15.38
CA THR A 25 45.78 17.59 -13.92
C THR A 25 46.57 16.48 -13.24
N ILE A 26 47.35 16.85 -12.23
CA ILE A 26 48.18 15.94 -11.44
C ILE A 26 47.79 16.14 -9.98
N PHE A 27 47.44 15.06 -9.27
CA PHE A 27 47.19 15.16 -7.84
C PHE A 27 48.45 15.61 -7.12
N SER A 28 48.35 16.70 -6.35
CA SER A 28 49.40 17.10 -5.43
C SER A 28 49.18 16.41 -4.09
N ASN A 29 50.28 16.14 -3.38
CA ASN A 29 50.17 15.73 -1.99
C ASN A 29 49.65 16.94 -1.20
N SER A 30 48.40 16.90 -0.76
CA SER A 30 47.87 17.96 0.10
C SER A 30 48.61 17.91 1.44
N THR A 31 49.05 19.08 1.91
CA THR A 31 49.66 19.23 3.24
C THR A 31 48.62 19.22 4.36
N ASN A 32 47.34 19.41 4.01
CA ASN A 32 46.20 19.41 4.92
C ASN A 32 45.22 18.27 4.56
N ALA A 33 44.81 17.50 5.57
CA ALA A 33 43.86 16.39 5.43
C ALA A 33 42.46 16.86 5.00
N ASP A 34 42.09 18.12 5.26
CA ASP A 34 40.77 18.68 4.95
C ASP A 34 40.69 19.33 3.56
N GLN A 35 41.78 19.28 2.80
CA GLN A 35 41.87 19.88 1.49
C GLN A 35 42.25 18.85 0.43
N ILE A 36 41.74 19.06 -0.77
CA ILE A 36 42.14 18.34 -1.98
C ILE A 36 42.86 19.36 -2.84
N SER A 37 44.14 19.14 -3.09
CA SER A 37 44.92 19.94 -4.02
C SER A 37 45.28 19.14 -5.26
N TYR A 38 45.34 19.82 -6.39
CA TYR A 38 45.91 19.29 -7.62
C TYR A 38 46.60 20.38 -8.41
N LEU A 39 47.62 19.98 -9.15
CA LEU A 39 48.30 20.83 -10.11
C LEU A 39 47.56 20.77 -11.43
N ARG A 40 47.21 21.94 -11.96
CA ARG A 40 46.57 22.10 -13.26
C ARG A 40 47.55 22.77 -14.22
N TYR A 41 47.64 22.21 -15.42
CA TYR A 41 48.35 22.79 -16.56
C TYR A 41 47.32 22.98 -17.66
N HIS A 42 47.18 24.19 -18.21
CA HIS A 42 46.20 24.43 -19.27
C HIS A 42 46.71 25.45 -20.30
N LEU A 43 46.18 25.32 -21.52
CA LEU A 43 46.58 26.11 -22.69
C LEU A 43 46.46 27.62 -22.45
N ASP A 44 45.38 28.07 -21.81
CA ASP A 44 45.12 29.51 -21.56
C ASP A 44 46.17 30.17 -20.66
N ASN A 45 46.84 29.39 -19.80
CA ASN A 45 47.95 29.85 -18.96
C ASN A 45 49.32 29.41 -19.52
N ASN A 46 49.41 29.13 -20.83
CA ASN A 46 50.61 28.64 -21.50
C ASN A 46 51.25 27.43 -20.80
N TYR A 47 50.42 26.55 -20.22
CA TYR A 47 50.84 25.39 -19.43
C TYR A 47 51.77 25.73 -18.26
N LYS A 48 51.69 26.94 -17.71
CA LYS A 48 52.30 27.24 -16.41
C LYS A 48 51.55 26.46 -15.32
N PHE A 49 52.28 26.08 -14.28
CA PHE A 49 51.69 25.36 -13.16
C PHE A 49 50.73 26.28 -12.41
N GLU A 50 49.56 25.75 -12.08
CA GLU A 50 48.58 26.37 -11.20
C GLU A 50 48.23 25.33 -10.13
N GLU A 51 48.46 25.65 -8.85
CA GLU A 51 47.98 24.81 -7.75
C GLU A 51 46.54 25.20 -7.43
N VAL A 52 45.63 24.26 -7.60
CA VAL A 52 44.21 24.44 -7.27
C VAL A 52 43.91 23.65 -6.01
N THR A 53 43.41 24.36 -5.00
CA THR A 53 43.08 23.77 -3.70
C THR A 53 41.59 23.95 -3.42
N HIS A 54 40.91 22.86 -3.06
CA HIS A 54 39.53 22.88 -2.64
C HIS A 54 39.39 22.32 -1.23
N ASN A 55 38.60 23.00 -0.40
CA ASN A 55 38.21 22.47 0.91
C ASN A 55 37.19 21.33 0.71
N LYS A 56 37.39 20.20 1.40
CA LYS A 56 36.46 19.07 1.37
C LYS A 56 35.09 19.45 1.90
N GLU A 57 35.01 20.28 2.94
CA GLU A 57 33.75 20.74 3.51
C GLU A 57 32.92 21.53 2.47
N ASP A 58 33.55 22.40 1.69
CA ASP A 58 32.89 23.15 0.63
C ASP A 58 32.42 22.25 -0.52
N ILE A 59 33.19 21.21 -0.85
CA ILE A 59 32.79 20.20 -1.83
C ILE A 59 31.54 19.47 -1.32
N LEU A 60 31.57 18.98 -0.08
CA LEU A 60 30.44 18.27 0.53
C LEU A 60 29.20 19.15 0.57
N LYS A 61 29.31 20.39 1.06
CA LYS A 61 28.20 21.35 1.11
C LYS A 61 27.56 21.59 -0.26
N ARG A 62 28.37 21.79 -1.30
CA ARG A 62 27.86 21.99 -2.67
C ARG A 62 27.17 20.74 -3.21
N HIS A 63 27.69 19.56 -2.92
CA HIS A 63 27.04 18.30 -3.34
C HIS A 63 25.74 18.07 -2.59
N SER A 64 25.70 18.29 -1.28
CA SER A 64 24.47 18.22 -0.49
C SER A 64 23.42 19.18 -1.03
N ALA A 65 23.77 20.46 -1.20
CA ALA A 65 22.85 21.46 -1.74
C ALA A 65 22.36 21.12 -3.16
N PHE A 66 23.22 20.58 -4.01
CA PHE A 66 22.83 20.09 -5.34
C PHE A 66 21.81 18.95 -5.22
N VAL A 67 22.10 17.94 -4.40
CA VAL A 67 21.24 16.77 -4.23
C VAL A 67 19.89 17.16 -3.64
N GLU A 68 19.88 17.97 -2.58
CA GLU A 68 18.67 18.52 -1.95
C GLU A 68 17.80 19.25 -2.97
N PHE A 69 18.38 20.18 -3.74
CA PHE A 69 17.65 20.93 -4.76
C PHE A 69 16.96 20.04 -5.80
N TYR A 70 17.65 19.02 -6.31
CA TYR A 70 17.05 18.12 -7.31
C TYR A 70 16.04 17.15 -6.68
N PHE A 71 16.25 16.72 -5.43
CA PHE A 71 15.26 15.92 -4.72
C PHE A 71 13.99 16.71 -4.46
N ASP A 72 14.09 17.98 -4.06
CA ASP A 72 12.92 18.85 -3.90
C ASP A 72 12.13 18.97 -5.21
N ILE A 73 12.81 19.19 -6.34
CA ILE A 73 12.17 19.22 -7.66
C ILE A 73 11.46 17.89 -7.98
N ILE A 74 12.08 16.75 -7.68
CA ILE A 74 11.49 15.43 -7.91
C ILE A 74 10.26 15.24 -7.03
N ILE A 75 10.36 15.58 -5.73
CA ILE A 75 9.26 15.47 -4.77
C ILE A 75 8.07 16.32 -5.22
N GLU A 76 8.29 17.57 -5.62
CA GLU A 76 7.21 18.45 -6.08
C GLU A 76 6.53 17.91 -7.35
N LYS A 77 7.30 17.32 -8.28
CA LYS A 77 6.73 16.63 -9.44
C LYS A 77 5.88 15.42 -9.04
N LEU A 78 6.34 14.61 -8.08
CA LEU A 78 5.60 13.45 -7.59
C LEU A 78 4.30 13.89 -6.89
N LYS A 79 4.34 14.92 -6.04
CA LYS A 79 3.14 15.52 -5.42
C LYS A 79 2.15 16.00 -6.48
N GLY A 80 2.63 16.64 -7.55
CA GLY A 80 1.79 17.04 -8.68
C GLY A 80 1.09 15.87 -9.37
N ILE A 81 1.80 14.76 -9.60
CA ILE A 81 1.21 13.55 -10.18
C ILE A 81 0.15 12.95 -9.25
N LEU A 82 0.43 12.88 -7.95
CA LEU A 82 -0.50 12.36 -6.95
C LEU A 82 -1.77 13.22 -6.84
N SER A 83 -1.63 14.55 -6.89
CA SER A 83 -2.77 15.47 -6.91
C SER A 83 -3.65 15.25 -8.15
N LEU A 84 -3.05 15.10 -9.33
CA LEU A 84 -3.80 14.77 -10.55
C LEU A 84 -4.52 13.42 -10.45
N PHE A 85 -3.87 12.42 -9.84
CA PHE A 85 -4.49 11.12 -9.61
C PHE A 85 -5.66 11.21 -8.63
N LYS A 86 -5.53 11.99 -7.54
CA LYS A 86 -6.61 12.27 -6.60
C LYS A 86 -7.83 12.90 -7.29
N THR A 87 -7.62 13.90 -8.15
CA THR A 87 -8.71 14.52 -8.92
C THR A 87 -9.43 13.50 -9.80
N LYS A 88 -8.70 12.58 -10.44
CA LYS A 88 -9.31 11.48 -11.22
C LYS A 88 -10.14 10.54 -10.35
N ILE A 89 -9.69 10.24 -9.13
CA ILE A 89 -10.47 9.43 -8.18
C ILE A 89 -11.80 10.13 -7.85
N GLU A 90 -11.76 11.44 -7.56
CA GLU A 90 -12.96 12.23 -7.28
C GLU A 90 -13.92 12.31 -8.47
N GLU A 91 -13.41 12.35 -9.71
CA GLU A 91 -14.22 12.25 -10.92
C GLU A 91 -14.90 10.88 -11.03
N ILE A 92 -14.16 9.78 -10.80
CA ILE A 92 -14.72 8.43 -10.83
C ILE A 92 -15.80 8.27 -9.75
N GLU A 93 -15.56 8.76 -8.53
CA GLU A 93 -16.53 8.71 -7.42
C GLU A 93 -17.87 9.38 -7.79
N LYS A 94 -17.81 10.55 -8.44
CA LYS A 94 -19.02 11.25 -8.93
C LYS A 94 -19.76 10.45 -10.00
N VAL A 95 -19.03 9.77 -10.88
CA VAL A 95 -19.63 8.93 -11.92
C VAL A 95 -20.24 7.68 -11.30
N VAL A 96 -19.54 7.02 -10.38
CA VAL A 96 -19.99 5.80 -9.69
C VAL A 96 -21.29 6.06 -8.92
N ALA A 97 -21.45 7.22 -8.30
CA ALA A 97 -22.68 7.57 -7.58
C ALA A 97 -23.94 7.70 -8.46
N ASN A 98 -23.78 7.98 -9.76
CA ASN A 98 -24.90 8.29 -10.66
C ASN A 98 -25.07 7.29 -11.81
N ALA A 99 -24.08 6.45 -12.08
CA ALA A 99 -24.08 5.53 -13.21
C ALA A 99 -24.86 4.24 -12.92
N PRO A 100 -25.45 3.59 -13.96
CA PRO A 100 -25.94 2.22 -13.86
C PRO A 100 -24.85 1.25 -13.40
N PHE A 101 -25.23 0.22 -12.64
CA PHE A 101 -24.28 -0.71 -12.01
C PHE A 101 -23.36 -1.38 -13.04
N GLU A 102 -23.86 -1.75 -14.21
CA GLU A 102 -23.08 -2.36 -15.28
C GLU A 102 -21.95 -1.43 -15.77
N ASN A 103 -22.24 -0.13 -15.84
CA ASN A 103 -21.25 0.88 -16.20
C ASN A 103 -20.26 1.12 -15.06
N VAL A 104 -20.72 1.07 -13.80
CA VAL A 104 -19.84 1.15 -12.61
C VAL A 104 -18.81 0.03 -12.65
N VAL A 105 -19.24 -1.23 -12.81
CA VAL A 105 -18.34 -2.39 -12.87
C VAL A 105 -17.31 -2.21 -13.99
N LYS A 106 -17.73 -1.73 -15.17
CA LYS A 106 -16.83 -1.47 -16.28
C LYS A 106 -15.78 -0.39 -15.97
N ILE A 107 -16.21 0.77 -15.48
CA ILE A 107 -15.33 1.91 -15.18
C ILE A 107 -14.31 1.52 -14.10
N VAL A 108 -14.78 0.83 -13.05
CA VAL A 108 -13.93 0.35 -11.96
C VAL A 108 -12.96 -0.71 -12.48
N SER A 109 -13.39 -1.61 -13.37
CA SER A 109 -12.52 -2.61 -14.01
C SER A 109 -11.40 -1.99 -14.84
N ASP A 110 -11.70 -0.90 -15.54
CA ASP A 110 -10.70 -0.19 -16.36
C ASP A 110 -9.71 0.62 -15.51
N SER A 111 -10.11 1.01 -14.29
CA SER A 111 -9.36 1.96 -13.44
C SER A 111 -8.65 1.30 -12.25
N PHE A 112 -9.22 0.25 -11.66
CA PHE A 112 -8.83 -0.31 -10.38
C PHE A 112 -8.86 -1.84 -10.38
N GLU A 113 -7.84 -2.49 -10.97
CA GLU A 113 -7.77 -3.95 -11.03
C GLU A 113 -7.71 -4.61 -9.63
N TYR A 114 -7.11 -3.94 -8.65
CA TYR A 114 -6.84 -4.51 -7.33
C TYR A 114 -8.11 -4.93 -6.58
N ILE A 115 -9.18 -4.13 -6.65
CA ILE A 115 -10.43 -4.42 -5.93
C ILE A 115 -11.06 -5.73 -6.41
N PHE A 116 -10.85 -6.12 -7.67
CA PHE A 116 -11.40 -7.36 -8.22
C PHE A 116 -10.63 -8.62 -7.80
N ARG A 117 -9.48 -8.46 -7.15
CA ARG A 117 -8.65 -9.57 -6.68
C ARG A 117 -8.88 -9.90 -5.21
N THR A 118 -9.66 -9.09 -4.49
CA THR A 118 -9.89 -9.27 -3.04
C THR A 118 -10.88 -10.39 -2.74
N ASP A 119 -11.93 -10.53 -3.54
CA ASP A 119 -12.98 -11.53 -3.36
C ASP A 119 -13.39 -12.20 -4.67
N TYR A 120 -13.81 -13.47 -4.59
CA TYR A 120 -14.36 -14.20 -5.73
C TYR A 120 -15.61 -13.50 -6.30
N LEU A 121 -16.51 -13.03 -5.45
CA LEU A 121 -17.78 -12.39 -5.87
C LEU A 121 -17.56 -11.08 -6.59
N TYR A 122 -16.40 -10.43 -6.41
CA TYR A 122 -16.15 -9.12 -7.01
C TYR A 122 -15.81 -9.23 -8.50
N LYS A 123 -15.42 -10.41 -9.00
CA LYS A 123 -15.12 -10.60 -10.42
C LYS A 123 -16.22 -10.00 -11.32
N PRO A 124 -15.86 -9.20 -12.36
CA PRO A 124 -16.84 -8.44 -13.14
C PRO A 124 -18.02 -9.27 -13.66
N ASP A 125 -17.74 -10.42 -14.28
CA ASP A 125 -18.79 -11.31 -14.82
C ASP A 125 -19.74 -11.82 -13.73
N ILE A 126 -19.18 -12.12 -12.55
CA ILE A 126 -19.92 -12.64 -11.40
C ILE A 126 -20.79 -11.56 -10.78
N LEU A 127 -20.26 -10.34 -10.60
CA LEU A 127 -21.05 -9.20 -10.11
C LEU A 127 -22.25 -8.93 -11.00
N LEU A 128 -22.07 -9.01 -12.33
CA LEU A 128 -23.16 -8.82 -13.28
C LEU A 128 -24.23 -9.91 -13.15
N ASP A 129 -23.83 -11.16 -12.94
CA ASP A 129 -24.77 -12.26 -12.72
C ASP A 129 -25.50 -12.16 -11.39
N VAL A 130 -24.79 -11.83 -10.31
CA VAL A 130 -25.39 -11.54 -8.99
C VAL A 130 -26.35 -10.35 -9.08
N TYR A 131 -26.01 -9.31 -9.83
CA TYR A 131 -26.85 -8.12 -10.00
C TYR A 131 -28.17 -8.44 -10.69
N LYS A 132 -28.20 -9.38 -11.64
CA LYS A 132 -29.46 -9.87 -12.26
C LYS A 132 -30.36 -10.55 -11.24
N LEU A 133 -29.78 -11.24 -10.25
CA LEU A 133 -30.48 -11.99 -9.21
C LEU A 133 -30.79 -11.17 -7.96
N ARG A 134 -30.36 -9.91 -7.87
CA ARG A 134 -30.45 -9.06 -6.65
C ARG A 134 -31.84 -8.99 -5.99
N ASN A 135 -32.92 -9.09 -6.78
CA ASN A 135 -34.29 -9.00 -6.29
C ASN A 135 -34.88 -10.36 -5.88
N THR A 136 -34.16 -11.46 -6.09
CA THR A 136 -34.67 -12.81 -5.81
C THR A 136 -34.45 -13.23 -4.36
N ASN A 137 -33.30 -12.88 -3.78
CA ASN A 137 -32.95 -13.21 -2.41
C ASN A 137 -31.99 -12.15 -1.83
N ARG A 138 -32.12 -11.88 -0.53
CA ARG A 138 -31.29 -10.95 0.23
C ARG A 138 -29.78 -11.23 0.13
N ARG A 139 -29.35 -12.48 -0.09
CA ARG A 139 -27.94 -12.83 -0.27
C ARG A 139 -27.29 -12.11 -1.45
N TYR A 140 -28.06 -11.91 -2.52
CA TYR A 140 -27.57 -11.28 -3.73
C TYR A 140 -27.49 -9.77 -3.57
N SER A 141 -28.49 -9.14 -2.92
CA SER A 141 -28.41 -7.72 -2.58
C SER A 141 -27.25 -7.45 -1.62
N ASN A 142 -27.05 -8.30 -0.62
CA ASN A 142 -25.92 -8.20 0.31
C ASN A 142 -24.57 -8.20 -0.40
N ALA A 143 -24.35 -9.11 -1.35
CA ALA A 143 -23.10 -9.16 -2.13
C ALA A 143 -22.85 -7.86 -2.93
N ILE A 144 -23.89 -7.25 -3.49
CA ILE A 144 -23.78 -5.96 -4.21
C ILE A 144 -23.51 -4.81 -3.24
N GLU A 145 -24.19 -4.78 -2.09
CA GLU A 145 -23.99 -3.77 -1.05
C GLU A 145 -22.57 -3.84 -0.47
N MET A 146 -22.04 -5.04 -0.25
CA MET A 146 -20.64 -5.24 0.17
C MET A 146 -19.67 -4.68 -0.85
N PHE A 147 -19.83 -5.01 -2.14
CA PHE A 147 -18.97 -4.46 -3.19
C PHE A 147 -19.01 -2.93 -3.22
N GLN A 148 -20.20 -2.33 -3.12
CA GLN A 148 -20.34 -0.87 -3.11
C GLN A 148 -19.69 -0.23 -1.89
N ARG A 149 -19.87 -0.81 -0.70
CA ARG A 149 -19.24 -0.34 0.53
C ARG A 149 -17.72 -0.40 0.43
N ASP A 150 -17.19 -1.53 0.02
CA ASP A 150 -15.74 -1.75 -0.07
C ASP A 150 -15.12 -0.90 -1.19
N LEU A 151 -15.84 -0.66 -2.29
CA LEU A 151 -15.42 0.29 -3.33
C LEU A 151 -15.34 1.72 -2.78
N ASN A 152 -16.36 2.17 -2.05
CA ASN A 152 -16.35 3.50 -1.46
C ASN A 152 -15.22 3.65 -0.43
N GLN A 153 -15.00 2.63 0.40
CA GLN A 153 -13.90 2.61 1.36
C GLN A 153 -12.55 2.65 0.64
N PHE A 154 -12.36 1.82 -0.39
CA PHE A 154 -11.15 1.82 -1.20
C PHE A 154 -10.85 3.19 -1.82
N LEU A 155 -11.85 3.87 -2.38
CA LEU A 155 -11.68 5.20 -2.94
C LEU A 155 -11.35 6.24 -1.87
N PHE A 156 -11.97 6.13 -0.68
CA PHE A 156 -11.68 6.98 0.46
C PHE A 156 -10.25 6.79 0.96
N ASP A 157 -9.85 5.55 1.26
CA ASP A 157 -8.52 5.20 1.76
C ASP A 157 -7.44 5.66 0.79
N LYS A 158 -7.64 5.48 -0.52
CA LYS A 158 -6.66 5.92 -1.53
C LYS A 158 -6.50 7.44 -1.58
N LYS A 159 -7.58 8.20 -1.35
CA LYS A 159 -7.48 9.67 -1.24
C LYS A 159 -6.75 10.06 0.04
N GLN A 160 -7.04 9.39 1.14
CA GLN A 160 -6.39 9.63 2.43
C GLN A 160 -4.90 9.30 2.37
N ASP A 161 -4.50 8.16 1.80
CA ASP A 161 -3.11 7.77 1.57
C ASP A 161 -2.34 8.87 0.80
N ILE A 162 -2.97 9.48 -0.20
CA ILE A 162 -2.38 10.57 -0.98
C ILE A 162 -2.24 11.83 -0.13
N ASP A 163 -3.27 12.19 0.63
CA ASP A 163 -3.24 13.37 1.50
C ASP A 163 -2.18 13.21 2.59
N ASP A 164 -2.08 12.05 3.21
CA ASP A 164 -1.07 11.74 4.20
C ASP A 164 0.33 11.84 3.58
N LEU A 165 0.56 11.28 2.39
CA LEU A 165 1.87 11.35 1.72
C LEU A 165 2.25 12.77 1.26
N VAL A 166 1.28 13.58 0.85
CA VAL A 166 1.52 14.97 0.40
C VAL A 166 1.74 15.90 1.59
N ASN A 167 0.99 15.68 2.68
CA ASN A 167 1.02 16.48 3.90
C ASN A 167 2.00 15.95 4.95
N ASP A 168 2.69 14.82 4.69
CA ASP A 168 3.78 14.29 5.51
C ASP A 168 4.95 15.29 5.55
N THR A 169 4.79 16.32 6.37
CA THR A 169 5.82 17.25 6.83
C THR A 169 6.66 16.63 7.96
N ASP A 170 6.28 15.44 8.44
CA ASP A 170 6.81 14.84 9.66
C ASP A 170 8.07 14.00 9.46
N ARG A 171 8.56 13.83 8.22
CA ARG A 171 9.89 13.22 7.98
C ARG A 171 11.06 14.01 8.56
N PHE A 172 10.85 15.27 8.98
CA PHE A 172 11.81 16.04 9.77
C PHE A 172 11.53 16.00 11.29
N SER A 173 10.40 15.45 11.73
CA SER A 173 10.08 15.20 13.13
C SER A 173 10.41 13.75 13.49
N SER A 174 11.68 13.37 13.39
CA SER A 174 12.21 12.28 14.20
C SER A 174 12.31 12.72 15.66
N LYS A 175 11.20 13.16 16.25
CA LYS A 175 11.01 13.02 17.68
C LYS A 175 10.43 11.63 17.83
N GLN A 176 11.29 10.67 18.15
CA GLN A 176 10.82 9.49 18.87
C GLN A 176 9.99 10.03 20.03
N THR A 177 8.67 9.96 19.93
CA THR A 177 7.84 10.09 21.11
C THR A 177 8.22 8.88 21.94
N ASP A 178 8.80 9.13 23.13
CA ASP A 178 8.91 8.16 24.21
C ASP A 178 7.48 7.82 24.68
N GLU A 179 6.65 7.28 23.79
CA GLU A 179 5.40 6.65 24.19
C GLU A 179 5.79 5.40 24.94
N GLU A 180 5.65 5.46 26.27
CA GLU A 180 5.77 4.31 27.15
C GLU A 180 4.92 3.18 26.57
N ILE A 181 5.61 2.13 26.10
CA ILE A 181 4.95 0.92 25.63
C ILE A 181 4.20 0.33 26.82
N ILE A 182 2.89 0.54 26.87
CA ILE A 182 2.02 -0.09 27.86
C ILE A 182 1.96 -1.58 27.51
N ILE A 183 2.75 -2.39 28.21
CA ILE A 183 2.67 -3.84 28.09
C ILE A 183 1.36 -4.27 28.76
N PRO A 184 0.42 -4.89 28.04
CA PRO A 184 -0.84 -5.33 28.63
C PRO A 184 -0.57 -6.40 29.71
N GLU A 185 -1.15 -6.19 30.89
CA GLU A 185 -1.06 -7.14 32.00
C GLU A 185 -1.92 -8.37 31.70
N ILE A 186 -1.28 -9.54 31.60
CA ILE A 186 -1.98 -10.82 31.43
C ILE A 186 -2.39 -11.32 32.82
N ILE A 187 -3.69 -11.22 33.12
CA ILE A 187 -4.26 -11.73 34.37
C ILE A 187 -4.64 -13.21 34.16
N PHE A 188 -3.94 -14.11 34.84
CA PHE A 188 -4.32 -15.52 34.90
C PHE A 188 -5.33 -15.73 36.02
N ILE A 189 -6.55 -16.11 35.67
CA ILE A 189 -7.63 -16.37 36.62
C ILE A 189 -7.58 -17.85 37.00
N GLU A 190 -7.47 -18.15 38.30
CA GLU A 190 -7.53 -19.52 38.81
C GLU A 190 -8.97 -20.06 38.72
N SER A 191 -9.10 -21.35 38.39
CA SER A 191 -10.34 -22.06 38.00
C SER A 191 -11.54 -21.98 38.97
N ASN A 192 -11.40 -21.35 40.14
CA ASN A 192 -12.44 -21.23 41.15
C ASN A 192 -13.19 -19.88 41.13
N ASP A 193 -12.69 -18.88 40.42
CA ASP A 193 -13.40 -17.63 40.26
C ASP A 193 -14.45 -17.76 39.16
N LYS A 194 -15.72 -17.56 39.53
CA LYS A 194 -16.81 -17.43 38.56
C LYS A 194 -16.61 -16.15 37.76
N VAL A 195 -15.86 -16.24 36.68
CA VAL A 195 -15.75 -15.16 35.69
C VAL A 195 -17.14 -14.91 35.14
N ASP A 196 -17.59 -13.67 35.24
CA ASP A 196 -18.84 -13.22 34.63
C ASP A 196 -18.65 -13.19 33.10
N THR A 197 -18.80 -14.35 32.49
CA THR A 197 -18.67 -14.58 31.05
C THR A 197 -19.76 -13.90 30.23
N SER A 198 -20.77 -13.29 30.89
CA SER A 198 -21.81 -12.49 30.23
C SER A 198 -21.25 -11.27 29.48
N LYS A 199 -20.01 -10.84 29.78
CA LYS A 199 -19.31 -9.75 29.10
C LYS A 199 -18.32 -10.20 28.01
N ILE A 200 -18.11 -11.51 27.82
CA ILE A 200 -17.25 -11.99 26.74
C ILE A 200 -18.07 -11.97 25.46
N SER A 201 -17.73 -11.09 24.51
CA SER A 201 -18.38 -11.07 23.21
C SER A 201 -18.18 -12.41 22.52
N VAL A 202 -19.30 -13.00 22.06
CA VAL A 202 -19.24 -14.26 21.30
C VAL A 202 -18.65 -13.93 19.93
N SER A 203 -17.41 -14.33 19.70
CA SER A 203 -16.77 -14.24 18.39
C SER A 203 -17.13 -15.44 17.52
N TYR A 204 -17.37 -15.17 16.23
CA TYR A 204 -17.65 -16.17 15.19
C TYR A 204 -16.50 -16.30 14.19
N HIS A 205 -15.44 -15.49 14.35
CA HIS A 205 -14.39 -15.33 13.35
C HIS A 205 -13.68 -16.64 13.02
N TYR A 206 -13.44 -17.48 14.03
CA TYR A 206 -12.78 -18.76 13.83
C TYR A 206 -13.63 -19.73 13.01
N GLU A 207 -14.90 -19.92 13.35
CA GLU A 207 -15.79 -20.81 12.62
C GLU A 207 -16.01 -20.30 11.19
N LEU A 208 -16.26 -19.00 11.01
CA LEU A 208 -16.42 -18.39 9.69
C LEU A 208 -15.16 -18.55 8.83
N GLY A 209 -13.98 -18.30 9.39
CA GLY A 209 -12.71 -18.51 8.70
C GLY A 209 -12.50 -19.96 8.24
N LYS A 210 -13.08 -20.93 8.95
CA LYS A 210 -13.04 -22.34 8.53
C LYS A 210 -14.08 -22.71 7.48
N LEU A 211 -15.17 -21.96 7.38
CA LEU A 211 -16.20 -22.12 6.35
C LEU A 211 -15.81 -21.46 5.01
N VAL A 212 -14.78 -20.62 4.96
CA VAL A 212 -14.27 -20.09 3.67
C VAL A 212 -13.74 -21.21 2.76
N ASP A 213 -13.09 -22.21 3.35
CA ASP A 213 -12.55 -23.37 2.63
C ASP A 213 -13.60 -24.48 2.49
N ARG A 214 -14.23 -24.52 1.32
CA ARG A 214 -15.27 -25.50 0.98
C ARG A 214 -14.77 -26.90 0.61
N SER A 215 -13.45 -27.09 0.49
CA SER A 215 -12.89 -28.32 -0.10
C SER A 215 -13.07 -29.58 0.76
N ASP A 216 -13.42 -29.41 2.05
CA ASP A 216 -13.54 -30.49 3.02
C ASP A 216 -14.93 -30.50 3.65
N PHE A 217 -15.80 -31.40 3.16
CA PHE A 217 -17.16 -31.58 3.66
C PHE A 217 -17.22 -31.91 5.16
N THR A 218 -16.23 -32.64 5.67
CA THR A 218 -16.22 -33.05 7.07
C THR A 218 -15.92 -31.87 7.97
N LYS A 219 -14.96 -31.02 7.58
CA LYS A 219 -14.71 -29.74 8.25
C LYS A 219 -15.92 -28.83 8.16
N PHE A 220 -16.51 -28.68 6.97
CA PHE A 220 -17.71 -27.86 6.79
C PHE A 220 -18.79 -28.27 7.78
N ARG A 221 -19.15 -29.57 7.84
CA ARG A 221 -20.20 -30.07 8.73
C ARG A 221 -19.88 -29.84 10.21
N PHE A 222 -18.62 -30.01 10.59
CA PHE A 222 -18.18 -29.75 11.96
C PHE A 222 -18.35 -28.27 12.32
N PHE A 223 -17.76 -27.35 11.56
CA PHE A 223 -17.81 -25.92 11.86
C PHE A 223 -19.20 -25.30 11.67
N SER A 224 -19.97 -25.77 10.69
CA SER A 224 -21.35 -25.34 10.50
C SER A 224 -22.23 -25.79 11.67
N SER A 225 -22.03 -27.01 12.20
CA SER A 225 -22.77 -27.46 13.38
C SER A 225 -22.47 -26.62 14.63
N LEU A 226 -21.21 -26.20 14.82
CA LEU A 226 -20.82 -25.28 15.88
C LEU A 226 -21.50 -23.92 15.71
N LEU A 227 -21.51 -23.35 14.51
CA LEU A 227 -22.17 -22.08 14.23
C LEU A 227 -23.69 -22.17 14.46
N LYS A 228 -24.35 -23.21 13.93
CA LYS A 228 -25.79 -23.48 14.15
C LYS A 228 -26.12 -23.59 15.64
N SER A 229 -25.25 -24.23 16.43
CA SER A 229 -25.45 -24.35 17.88
C SER A 229 -25.38 -23.01 18.63
N LYS A 230 -24.56 -22.07 18.13
CA LYS A 230 -24.39 -20.72 18.69
C LYS A 230 -25.49 -19.75 18.24
N CYS A 231 -26.09 -19.97 17.07
CA CYS A 231 -27.04 -19.06 16.42
C CYS A 231 -28.47 -19.63 16.34
N LYS A 232 -28.91 -20.38 17.35
CA LYS A 232 -30.23 -21.06 17.35
C LYS A 232 -31.42 -20.11 17.22
N ASP A 233 -31.23 -18.86 17.62
CA ASP A 233 -32.20 -17.77 17.58
C ASP A 233 -32.18 -16.98 16.26
N LYS A 234 -31.19 -17.20 15.40
CA LYS A 234 -31.03 -16.48 14.12
C LYS A 234 -31.49 -17.33 12.93
N GLU A 235 -32.79 -17.36 12.67
CA GLU A 235 -33.40 -18.16 11.59
C GLU A 235 -32.75 -17.93 10.21
N LEU A 236 -32.46 -16.67 9.87
CA LEU A 236 -31.82 -16.31 8.61
C LEU A 236 -30.42 -16.95 8.48
N VAL A 237 -29.61 -16.89 9.54
CA VAL A 237 -28.27 -17.47 9.56
C VAL A 237 -28.35 -18.99 9.40
N LEU A 238 -29.28 -19.65 10.09
CA LEU A 238 -29.48 -21.10 9.97
C LEU A 238 -29.87 -21.50 8.54
N ALA A 239 -30.82 -20.79 7.93
CA ALA A 239 -31.26 -21.05 6.57
C ALA A 239 -30.14 -20.87 5.53
N GLU A 240 -29.28 -19.86 5.70
CA GLU A 240 -28.16 -19.64 4.78
C GLU A 240 -27.04 -20.67 4.95
N ILE A 241 -26.77 -21.15 6.18
CA ILE A 241 -25.83 -22.27 6.38
C ILE A 241 -26.36 -23.55 5.73
N GLU A 242 -27.66 -23.82 5.79
CA GLU A 242 -28.27 -24.95 5.08
C GLU A 242 -28.16 -24.77 3.56
N ASN A 243 -28.36 -23.55 3.06
CA ASN A 243 -28.14 -23.26 1.65
C ASN A 243 -26.68 -23.51 1.23
N MET A 244 -25.70 -23.10 2.04
CA MET A 244 -24.28 -23.40 1.81
C MET A 244 -24.02 -24.90 1.74
N GLU A 245 -24.64 -25.68 2.65
CA GLU A 245 -24.50 -27.15 2.70
C GLU A 245 -25.03 -27.81 1.42
N MET A 246 -26.14 -27.31 0.88
CA MET A 246 -26.73 -27.81 -0.37
C MET A 246 -25.97 -27.37 -1.64
N ASN A 247 -25.13 -26.34 -1.55
CA ASN A 247 -24.50 -25.68 -2.69
C ASN A 247 -22.97 -25.70 -2.65
N LEU A 248 -22.33 -26.69 -2.04
CA LEU A 248 -20.87 -26.79 -1.97
C LEU A 248 -20.18 -26.75 -3.34
N ASP A 249 -20.81 -27.38 -4.35
CA ASP A 249 -20.32 -27.39 -5.73
C ASP A 249 -20.65 -26.09 -6.48
N ASN A 250 -21.67 -25.35 -6.06
CA ASN A 250 -22.06 -24.08 -6.66
C ASN A 250 -21.36 -22.91 -5.95
N THR A 251 -20.20 -22.53 -6.50
CA THR A 251 -19.34 -21.48 -5.95
C THR A 251 -20.06 -20.14 -5.72
N LEU A 252 -20.95 -19.75 -6.64
CA LEU A 252 -21.65 -18.46 -6.56
C LEU A 252 -22.64 -18.46 -5.41
N GLU A 253 -23.52 -19.46 -5.34
CA GLU A 253 -24.50 -19.61 -4.26
C GLU A 253 -23.82 -19.75 -2.90
N TYR A 254 -22.75 -20.54 -2.83
CA TYR A 254 -21.99 -20.75 -1.60
C TYR A 254 -21.45 -19.44 -1.05
N TYR A 255 -20.74 -18.64 -1.85
CA TYR A 255 -20.14 -17.40 -1.38
C TYR A 255 -21.16 -16.30 -1.12
N CYS A 256 -22.26 -16.22 -1.89
CA CYS A 256 -23.34 -15.28 -1.58
C CYS A 256 -23.98 -15.58 -0.20
N SER A 257 -24.23 -16.86 0.11
CA SER A 257 -24.74 -17.26 1.43
C SER A 257 -23.71 -17.04 2.54
N PHE A 258 -22.44 -17.42 2.30
CA PHE A 258 -21.35 -17.21 3.26
C PHE A 258 -21.22 -15.75 3.67
N HIS A 259 -21.18 -14.84 2.71
CA HIS A 259 -21.01 -13.41 2.96
C HIS A 259 -22.22 -12.78 3.65
N LEU A 260 -23.43 -13.28 3.39
CA LEU A 260 -24.61 -12.86 4.14
C LEU A 260 -24.53 -13.33 5.60
N VAL A 261 -24.10 -14.57 5.85
CA VAL A 261 -23.86 -15.07 7.22
C VAL A 261 -22.78 -14.25 7.92
N ASP A 262 -21.65 -13.97 7.26
CA ASP A 262 -20.58 -13.15 7.80
C ASP A 262 -21.08 -11.73 8.16
N THR A 263 -21.86 -11.11 7.28
CA THR A 263 -22.44 -9.78 7.51
C THR A 263 -23.42 -9.79 8.69
N GLU A 264 -24.27 -10.80 8.83
CA GLU A 264 -25.27 -10.87 9.93
C GLU A 264 -24.66 -11.24 11.30
N LEU A 265 -23.45 -11.80 11.29
CA LEU A 265 -22.73 -12.16 12.52
C LEU A 265 -21.71 -11.10 12.93
N ASN A 266 -21.03 -10.47 11.96
CA ASN A 266 -19.97 -9.49 12.20
C ASN A 266 -20.38 -8.04 11.89
N GLY A 267 -21.57 -7.82 11.31
CA GLY A 267 -22.08 -6.50 10.86
C GLY A 267 -22.36 -5.47 11.96
N VAL A 268 -21.98 -5.75 13.21
CA VAL A 268 -21.99 -4.78 14.31
C VAL A 268 -20.59 -4.23 14.64
N GLU A 269 -19.50 -4.89 14.21
CA GLU A 269 -18.13 -4.51 14.64
C GLU A 269 -17.21 -3.99 13.50
N ASN A 270 -17.54 -4.20 12.23
CA ASN A 270 -16.67 -3.79 11.11
C ASN A 270 -16.98 -2.40 10.52
N ALA A 271 -17.80 -1.58 11.19
CA ALA A 271 -18.00 -0.17 10.83
C ALA A 271 -16.91 0.77 11.39
N SER A 272 -15.94 0.22 12.13
CA SER A 272 -14.90 0.97 12.83
C SER A 272 -13.53 0.29 12.70
N ARG A 273 -13.05 0.08 11.47
CA ARG A 273 -11.62 -0.08 11.18
C ARG A 273 -11.29 0.53 9.83
#